data_AF-A0A3B0B8J1-F1
#
_entry.id   AF-A0A3B0B8J1-F1
#
_cell.length_a   1.000
_cell.length_b   1.000
_cell.length_c   1.000
_cell.angle_alpha   90.00
_cell.angle_beta   90.00
_cell.angle_gamma   90.00
#
_symmetry.space_group_name_H-M   'P 1'
#
loop_
_entity.id
_entity.type
_entity.pdbx_description
1 polymer ?
#
loop_
_entity_poly.entity_id
_entity_poly.type
_entity_poly.pdbx_seq_one_letter_code
_entity_poly.pdbx_strand_id
1 'polypeptide(L)'
;MTPDDVVAAATVAGVIVAALFGLTGFVVGLVSLNHARKARESAAGANLIAKDSNIIAVNANALSSEANTIAREANDLARLSDVRATEQHDVTWDCSWRAPGVYAVRNEGKQAAHRVWIQITIDDEVEEANLEVVEGGETVLLEMPNAKAAWDAEKRAEEERRQPRRSGGILGGINVPSFAMPAMNYHFNRDRILWRTELGTPKEHDKSFNMGSVGP
;
A
#
# COMPACT_ATOMS: atom_id res chain seq x y z
N MET A 1 26.66 -96.42 -59.24
CA MET A 1 27.21 -95.09 -58.90
C MET A 1 28.70 -95.29 -58.68
N THR A 2 29.55 -94.69 -59.50
CA THR A 2 31.01 -94.79 -59.32
C THR A 2 31.44 -93.86 -58.18
N PRO A 3 32.60 -94.08 -57.53
CA PRO A 3 33.09 -93.22 -56.45
C PRO A 3 33.16 -91.73 -56.83
N ASP A 4 33.47 -91.45 -58.11
CA ASP A 4 33.54 -90.08 -58.65
C ASP A 4 32.17 -89.39 -58.72
N ASP A 5 31.08 -90.13 -58.99
CA ASP A 5 29.71 -89.60 -58.98
C ASP A 5 29.28 -89.17 -57.56
N VAL A 6 29.73 -89.89 -56.54
CA VAL A 6 29.40 -89.62 -55.13
C VAL A 6 30.11 -88.38 -54.64
N VAL A 7 31.38 -88.20 -55.01
CA VAL A 7 32.17 -87.00 -54.67
C VAL A 7 31.63 -85.77 -55.38
N ALA A 8 31.25 -85.88 -56.65
CA ALA A 8 30.63 -84.78 -57.40
C ALA A 8 29.28 -84.36 -56.79
N ALA A 9 28.41 -85.32 -56.45
CA ALA A 9 27.13 -85.05 -55.81
C ALA A 9 27.28 -84.40 -54.43
N ALA A 10 28.24 -84.87 -53.62
CA ALA A 10 28.52 -84.29 -52.30
C ALA A 10 29.06 -82.84 -52.40
N THR A 11 29.89 -82.55 -53.41
CA THR A 11 30.44 -81.21 -53.63
C THR A 11 29.34 -80.23 -54.04
N VAL A 12 28.47 -80.64 -54.98
CA VAL A 12 27.31 -79.83 -55.40
C VAL A 12 26.33 -79.63 -54.24
N ALA A 13 26.04 -80.67 -53.45
CA ALA A 13 25.19 -80.56 -52.27
C ALA A 13 25.78 -79.61 -51.22
N GLY A 14 27.08 -79.69 -50.95
CA GLY A 14 27.78 -78.79 -50.03
C GLY A 14 27.72 -77.31 -50.46
N VAL A 15 27.91 -77.03 -51.76
CA VAL A 15 27.80 -75.67 -52.31
C VAL A 15 26.37 -75.14 -52.20
N ILE A 16 25.36 -75.96 -52.48
CA ILE A 16 23.94 -75.57 -52.34
C ILE A 16 23.61 -75.25 -50.88
N VAL A 17 24.03 -76.09 -49.94
CA VAL A 17 23.82 -75.85 -48.51
C VAL A 17 24.52 -74.58 -48.06
N ALA A 18 25.78 -74.38 -48.44
CA ALA A 18 26.52 -73.14 -48.13
C ALA A 18 25.85 -71.90 -48.74
N ALA A 19 25.34 -71.99 -49.97
CA ALA A 19 24.61 -70.89 -50.62
C ALA A 19 23.29 -70.56 -49.90
N LEU A 20 22.54 -71.57 -49.43
CA LEU A 20 21.32 -71.37 -48.65
C LEU A 20 21.60 -70.74 -47.29
N PHE A 21 22.65 -71.17 -46.58
CA PHE A 21 23.09 -70.54 -45.33
C PHE A 21 23.62 -69.11 -45.56
N GLY A 22 24.33 -68.87 -46.65
CA GLY A 22 24.80 -67.53 -47.03
C GLY A 22 23.65 -66.56 -47.33
N LEU A 23 22.64 -67.01 -48.08
CA LEU A 23 21.45 -66.20 -48.39
C LEU A 23 20.60 -65.92 -47.15
N THR A 24 20.37 -66.92 -46.30
CA THR A 24 19.62 -66.72 -45.05
C THR A 24 20.36 -65.80 -44.08
N GLY A 25 21.68 -65.98 -43.91
CA GLY A 25 22.52 -65.07 -43.12
C GLY A 25 22.50 -63.63 -43.66
N PHE A 26 22.54 -63.46 -44.99
CA PHE A 26 22.46 -62.15 -45.63
C PHE A 26 21.12 -61.45 -45.40
N VAL A 27 20.00 -62.17 -45.54
CA VAL A 27 18.65 -61.61 -45.28
C VAL A 27 18.51 -61.22 -43.81
N VAL A 28 18.95 -62.07 -42.88
CA VAL A 28 18.94 -61.74 -41.44
C VAL A 28 19.81 -60.50 -41.17
N GLY A 29 21.01 -60.42 -41.75
CA GLY A 29 21.89 -59.26 -41.61
C GLY A 29 21.25 -57.95 -42.08
N LEU A 30 20.52 -57.97 -43.20
CA LEU A 30 19.76 -56.80 -43.69
C LEU A 30 18.62 -56.39 -42.74
N VAL A 31 17.86 -57.36 -42.23
CA VAL A 31 16.78 -57.09 -41.27
C VAL A 31 17.34 -56.52 -39.96
N SER A 32 18.41 -57.11 -39.43
CA SER A 32 19.10 -56.63 -38.24
C SER A 32 19.65 -55.21 -38.44
N LEU A 33 20.21 -54.89 -39.61
CA LEU A 33 20.69 -53.54 -39.91
C LEU A 33 19.54 -52.52 -39.95
N ASN A 34 18.40 -52.89 -40.53
CA ASN A 34 17.21 -52.03 -40.56
C ASN A 34 16.66 -51.80 -39.14
N HIS A 35 16.57 -52.86 -38.32
CA HIS A 35 16.18 -52.74 -36.92
C HIS A 35 17.17 -51.87 -36.12
N ALA A 36 18.47 -52.03 -36.33
CA ALA A 36 19.48 -51.20 -35.67
C ALA A 36 19.34 -49.71 -36.03
N ARG A 37 19.02 -49.40 -37.30
CA ARG A 37 18.76 -48.01 -37.73
C ARG A 37 17.52 -47.43 -37.05
N LYS A 38 16.39 -48.15 -37.07
CA LYS A 38 15.15 -47.72 -36.40
C LYS A 38 15.35 -47.54 -34.89
N ALA A 39 16.08 -48.46 -34.25
CA ALA A 39 16.40 -48.36 -32.83
C ALA A 39 17.27 -47.12 -32.54
N ARG A 40 18.24 -46.81 -33.40
CA ARG A 40 19.09 -45.61 -33.25
C ARG A 40 18.30 -44.31 -33.42
N GLU A 41 17.39 -44.25 -34.39
CA GLU A 41 16.48 -43.11 -34.58
C GLU A 41 15.55 -42.93 -33.39
N SER A 42 14.95 -44.03 -32.90
CA SER A 42 14.10 -44.00 -31.70
C SER A 42 14.87 -43.57 -30.46
N ALA A 43 16.09 -44.07 -30.26
CA ALA A 43 16.96 -43.67 -29.16
C ALA A 43 17.37 -42.18 -29.25
N ALA A 44 17.63 -41.67 -30.46
CA ALA A 44 17.90 -40.26 -30.67
C ALA A 44 16.69 -39.39 -30.33
N GLY A 45 15.49 -39.80 -30.75
CA GLY A 45 14.22 -39.14 -30.39
C GLY A 45 13.97 -39.14 -28.88
N ALA A 46 14.17 -40.28 -28.22
CA ALA A 46 14.05 -40.40 -26.76
C ALA A 46 15.04 -39.48 -26.03
N ASN A 47 16.27 -39.36 -26.53
CA ASN A 47 17.28 -38.48 -25.93
C ASN A 47 16.93 -36.99 -26.10
N LEU A 48 16.31 -36.60 -27.22
CA LEU A 48 15.80 -35.23 -27.40
C LEU A 48 14.67 -34.93 -26.42
N ILE A 49 13.68 -35.84 -26.30
CA ILE A 49 12.57 -35.69 -25.34
C ILE A 49 13.10 -35.62 -23.90
N ALA A 50 14.10 -36.42 -23.55
CA ALA A 50 14.72 -36.38 -22.23
C ALA A 50 15.40 -35.04 -21.94
N LYS A 51 16.09 -34.45 -22.93
CA LYS A 51 16.68 -33.11 -22.80
C LYS A 51 15.62 -32.04 -22.63
N ASP A 52 14.57 -32.06 -23.43
CA ASP A 52 13.47 -31.09 -23.33
C ASP A 52 12.75 -31.21 -21.99
N SER A 53 12.51 -32.44 -21.51
CA SER A 53 11.92 -32.70 -20.20
C SER A 53 12.80 -32.16 -19.07
N ASN A 54 14.12 -32.30 -19.19
CA ASN A 54 15.05 -31.75 -18.20
C ASN A 54 15.05 -30.22 -18.19
N ILE A 55 14.98 -29.58 -19.37
CA ILE A 55 14.85 -28.12 -19.47
C ILE A 55 13.55 -27.66 -18.81
N ILE A 56 12.43 -28.33 -19.10
CA ILE A 56 11.12 -28.02 -18.49
C ILE A 56 11.19 -28.18 -16.97
N ALA A 57 11.81 -29.25 -16.46
CA ALA A 57 11.96 -29.48 -15.03
C ALA A 57 12.82 -28.38 -14.35
N VAL A 58 13.91 -27.96 -15.00
CA VAL A 58 14.74 -26.85 -14.51
C VAL A 58 13.93 -25.55 -14.43
N ASN A 59 13.17 -25.23 -15.48
CA ASN A 59 12.33 -24.03 -15.52
C ASN A 59 11.22 -24.09 -14.46
N ALA A 60 10.59 -25.25 -14.26
CA ALA A 60 9.56 -25.45 -13.24
C ALA A 60 10.12 -25.26 -11.82
N ASN A 61 11.34 -25.74 -11.56
CA ASN A 61 12.02 -25.54 -10.28
C ASN A 61 12.37 -24.06 -10.05
N ALA A 62 12.85 -23.36 -11.08
CA ALA A 62 13.12 -21.94 -11.00
C ALA A 62 11.86 -21.13 -10.67
N LEU A 63 10.76 -21.39 -11.39
CA LEU A 63 9.47 -20.73 -11.14
C LEU A 63 8.93 -21.03 -9.73
N SER A 64 9.08 -22.27 -9.27
CA SER A 64 8.67 -22.65 -7.90
C SER A 64 9.50 -21.93 -6.83
N SER A 65 10.79 -21.72 -7.08
CA SER A 65 11.67 -20.94 -6.19
C SER A 65 11.29 -19.45 -6.16
N GLU A 66 10.93 -18.88 -7.31
CA GLU A 66 10.45 -17.51 -7.40
C GLU A 66 9.11 -17.34 -6.66
N ALA A 67 8.15 -18.25 -6.91
CA ALA A 67 6.87 -18.26 -6.22
C ALA A 67 7.03 -18.37 -4.69
N ASN A 68 7.95 -19.20 -4.20
CA ASN A 68 8.26 -19.30 -2.77
C ASN A 68 8.86 -18.01 -2.19
N THR A 69 9.61 -17.26 -2.99
CA THR A 69 10.15 -15.96 -2.56
C THR A 69 9.04 -14.93 -2.46
N ILE A 70 8.20 -14.82 -3.49
CA ILE A 70 7.02 -13.93 -3.48
C ILE A 70 6.09 -14.27 -2.31
N ALA A 71 5.84 -15.55 -2.04
CA ALA A 71 5.00 -15.96 -0.93
C ALA A 71 5.58 -15.56 0.43
N ARG A 72 6.92 -15.60 0.60
CA ARG A 72 7.58 -15.13 1.82
C ARG A 72 7.43 -13.62 1.99
N GLU A 73 7.70 -12.86 0.93
CA GLU A 73 7.55 -11.39 0.95
C GLU A 73 6.10 -10.98 1.24
N ALA A 74 5.12 -11.67 0.65
CA ALA A 74 3.70 -11.44 0.93
C ALA A 74 3.34 -11.73 2.40
N ASN A 75 3.87 -12.82 2.97
CA ASN A 75 3.66 -13.14 4.38
C ASN A 75 4.29 -12.11 5.33
N ASP A 76 5.47 -11.59 5.00
CA ASP A 76 6.14 -10.56 5.78
C ASP A 76 5.36 -9.25 5.73
N LEU A 77 4.86 -8.87 4.55
CA LEU A 77 4.00 -7.69 4.38
C LEU A 77 2.67 -7.84 5.13
N ALA A 78 2.04 -9.01 5.05
CA ALA A 78 0.80 -9.31 5.78
C ALA A 78 1.02 -9.18 7.30
N ARG A 79 2.12 -9.73 7.82
CA ARG A 79 2.47 -9.61 9.23
C ARG A 79 2.67 -8.16 9.66
N LEU A 80 3.38 -7.35 8.87
CA LEU A 80 3.53 -5.92 9.13
C LEU A 80 2.17 -5.19 9.13
N SER A 81 1.28 -5.57 8.24
CA SER A 81 -0.08 -5.04 8.19
C SER A 81 -0.89 -5.42 9.44
N ASP A 82 -0.80 -6.67 9.90
CA ASP A 82 -1.50 -7.14 11.10
C ASP A 82 -1.01 -6.42 12.36
N VAL A 83 0.30 -6.20 12.47
CA VAL A 83 0.89 -5.44 13.60
C VAL A 83 0.40 -4.00 13.59
N ARG A 84 0.31 -3.35 12.42
CA ARG A 84 -0.27 -1.99 12.30
C ARG A 84 -1.77 -1.96 12.58
N ALA A 85 -2.52 -2.98 12.14
CA ALA A 85 -3.96 -3.06 12.33
C ALA A 85 -4.35 -3.27 13.81
N THR A 86 -3.48 -3.94 14.57
CA THR A 86 -3.65 -4.18 16.01
C THR A 86 -2.97 -3.13 16.88
N GLU A 87 -2.32 -2.14 16.28
CA GLU A 87 -1.71 -1.02 16.97
C GLU A 87 -2.77 -0.25 17.75
N GLN A 88 -2.64 -0.24 19.08
CA GLN A 88 -3.45 0.63 19.92
C GLN A 88 -2.98 2.07 19.67
N HIS A 89 -3.89 2.91 19.18
CA HIS A 89 -3.63 4.33 18.96
C HIS A 89 -4.51 5.19 19.88
N ASP A 90 -3.89 5.83 20.86
CA ASP A 90 -4.52 6.75 21.80
C ASP A 90 -3.95 8.16 21.58
N VAL A 91 -4.34 8.74 20.44
CA VAL A 91 -4.05 10.12 20.04
C VAL A 91 -5.39 10.78 19.75
N THR A 92 -5.72 11.80 20.55
CA THR A 92 -6.94 12.58 20.42
C THR A 92 -6.54 14.05 20.44
N TRP A 93 -7.09 14.83 19.51
CA TRP A 93 -6.80 16.25 19.41
C TRP A 93 -7.91 17.08 20.05
N ASP A 94 -7.52 17.95 20.97
CA ASP A 94 -8.34 19.05 21.47
C ASP A 94 -7.82 20.36 20.87
N CYS A 95 -8.74 21.13 20.30
CA CYS A 95 -8.46 22.38 19.62
C CYS A 95 -9.28 23.47 20.29
N SER A 96 -8.61 24.44 20.89
CA SER A 96 -9.28 25.47 21.69
C SER A 96 -8.53 26.80 21.66
N TRP A 97 -9.30 27.89 21.85
CA TRP A 97 -8.73 29.22 22.03
C TRP A 97 -8.07 29.33 23.40
N ARG A 98 -6.77 29.60 23.44
CA ARG A 98 -6.05 29.86 24.70
C ARG A 98 -6.09 31.34 25.08
N ALA A 99 -6.01 32.21 24.07
CA ALA A 99 -6.13 33.65 24.19
C ALA A 99 -6.62 34.22 22.84
N PRO A 100 -7.09 35.47 22.79
CA PRO A 100 -7.41 36.13 21.52
C PRO A 100 -6.21 36.08 20.57
N GLY A 101 -6.39 35.45 19.41
CA GLY A 101 -5.33 35.24 18.43
C GLY A 101 -4.32 34.14 18.75
N VAL A 102 -4.56 33.30 19.76
CA VAL A 102 -3.71 32.15 20.07
C VAL A 102 -4.55 30.89 20.12
N TYR A 103 -4.39 30.05 19.10
CA TYR A 103 -5.08 28.78 18.98
C TYR A 103 -4.19 27.66 19.50
N ALA A 104 -4.72 26.86 20.42
CA ALA A 104 -4.00 25.75 21.03
C ALA A 104 -4.50 24.44 20.43
N VAL A 105 -3.56 23.63 19.94
CA VAL A 105 -3.81 22.28 19.44
C VAL A 105 -3.08 21.33 20.38
N ARG A 106 -3.83 20.55 21.15
CA ARG A 106 -3.31 19.67 22.18
C ARG A 106 -3.55 18.22 21.84
N ASN A 107 -2.51 17.41 21.96
CA ASN A 107 -2.68 15.96 21.98
C ASN A 107 -3.12 15.54 23.39
N GLU A 108 -4.39 15.22 23.59
CA GLU A 108 -4.91 14.72 24.88
C GLU A 108 -4.66 13.22 25.08
N GLY A 109 -4.24 12.55 24.00
CA GLY A 109 -3.91 11.13 24.03
C GLY A 109 -2.67 10.82 24.86
N LYS A 110 -2.49 9.55 25.18
CA LYS A 110 -1.32 9.06 25.93
C LYS A 110 -0.10 8.82 25.05
N GLN A 111 -0.29 8.73 23.73
CA GLN A 111 0.77 8.36 22.79
C GLN A 111 1.25 9.55 21.98
N ALA A 112 2.50 9.45 21.54
CA ALA A 112 3.10 10.42 20.63
C ALA A 112 2.47 10.33 19.24
N ALA A 113 2.25 11.50 18.63
CA ALA A 113 1.89 11.64 17.24
C ALA A 113 3.16 11.97 16.43
N HIS A 114 3.41 11.24 15.35
CA HIS A 114 4.60 11.43 14.52
C HIS A 114 4.25 12.10 13.19
N ARG A 115 5.17 12.89 12.63
CA ARG A 115 5.02 13.62 11.36
C ARG A 115 3.68 14.36 11.31
N VAL A 116 3.46 15.20 12.30
CA VAL A 116 2.23 15.94 12.50
C VAL A 116 2.22 17.16 11.58
N TRP A 117 1.18 17.27 10.77
CA TRP A 117 0.86 18.46 10.01
C TRP A 117 -0.46 19.01 10.53
N ILE A 118 -0.45 20.28 10.94
CA ILE A 118 -1.58 20.98 11.51
C ILE A 118 -1.92 22.11 10.54
N GLN A 119 -3.19 22.25 10.19
CA GLN A 119 -3.74 23.35 9.43
C GLN A 119 -5.03 23.82 10.11
N ILE A 120 -5.02 25.05 10.59
CA ILE A 120 -6.19 25.68 11.22
C ILE A 120 -6.68 26.78 10.30
N THR A 121 -7.98 26.77 10.00
CA THR A 121 -8.63 27.78 9.15
C THR A 121 -9.70 28.50 9.94
N ILE A 122 -9.61 29.82 10.02
CA ILE A 122 -10.54 30.68 10.74
C ILE A 122 -10.97 31.79 9.80
N ASP A 123 -12.22 31.73 9.36
CA ASP A 123 -12.74 32.51 8.23
C ASP A 123 -11.83 32.38 6.99
N ASP A 124 -11.07 33.43 6.68
CA ASP A 124 -10.13 33.50 5.56
C ASP A 124 -8.66 33.34 5.99
N GLU A 125 -8.38 33.24 7.30
CA GLU A 125 -7.03 33.05 7.84
C GLU A 125 -6.70 31.55 7.91
N VAL A 126 -5.54 31.17 7.38
CA VAL A 126 -5.04 29.79 7.41
C VAL A 126 -3.64 29.78 7.99
N GLU A 127 -3.46 29.02 9.06
CA GLU A 127 -2.15 28.85 9.70
C GLU A 127 -1.76 27.37 9.75
N GLU A 128 -0.48 27.10 9.48
CA GLU A 128 0.05 25.75 9.35
C GLU A 128 1.29 25.53 10.22
N ALA A 129 1.40 24.33 10.78
CA ALA A 129 2.59 23.86 11.48
C ALA A 129 2.95 22.42 11.11
N ASN A 130 4.25 22.16 11.01
CA ASN A 130 4.80 20.83 10.77
C ASN A 130 5.73 20.46 11.92
N LEU A 131 5.46 19.33 12.59
CA LEU A 131 6.24 18.83 13.71
C LEU A 131 6.59 17.37 13.50
N GLU A 132 7.82 16.99 13.84
CA GLU A 132 8.26 15.59 13.73
C GLU A 132 7.57 14.70 14.77
N VAL A 133 7.41 15.20 16.00
CA VAL A 133 6.77 14.49 17.10
C VAL A 133 5.98 15.49 17.95
N VAL A 134 4.79 15.10 18.37
CA VAL A 134 4.00 15.78 19.42
C VAL A 134 3.63 14.75 20.47
N GLU A 135 4.19 14.90 21.67
CA GLU A 135 4.02 13.95 22.76
C GLU A 135 2.59 13.96 23.32
N GLY A 136 2.22 12.88 24.01
CA GLY A 136 0.96 12.83 24.75
C GLY A 136 0.89 13.92 25.82
N GLY A 137 -0.14 14.75 25.77
CA GLY A 137 -0.34 15.91 26.64
C GLY A 137 0.29 17.22 26.14
N GLU A 138 1.14 17.18 25.11
CA GLU A 138 1.81 18.34 24.54
C GLU A 138 0.83 19.26 23.80
N THR A 139 1.10 20.56 23.82
CA THR A 139 0.27 21.59 23.18
C THR A 139 1.11 22.39 22.20
N VAL A 140 0.67 22.43 20.95
CA VAL A 140 1.19 23.30 19.90
C VAL A 140 0.37 24.58 19.91
N LEU A 141 1.05 25.74 19.87
CA LEU A 141 0.41 27.04 19.82
C LEU A 141 0.58 27.64 18.43
N LEU A 142 -0.52 28.10 17.86
CA LEU A 142 -0.58 28.79 16.58
C LEU A 142 -1.03 30.22 16.83
N GLU A 143 -0.31 31.17 16.23
CA GLU A 143 -0.65 32.58 16.27
C GLU A 143 -1.60 32.91 15.12
N MET A 144 -2.76 33.46 15.43
CA MET A 144 -3.83 33.82 14.49
C MET A 144 -4.02 35.35 14.52
N PRO A 145 -3.14 36.13 13.85
CA PRO A 145 -3.16 37.58 13.92
C PRO A 145 -4.44 38.23 13.39
N ASN A 146 -5.06 37.69 12.34
CA ASN A 146 -6.30 38.26 11.78
C ASN A 146 -7.48 37.98 12.72
N ALA A 147 -7.57 36.77 13.26
CA ALA A 147 -8.57 36.43 14.27
C ALA A 147 -8.44 37.33 15.52
N LYS A 148 -7.21 37.66 15.94
CA LYS A 148 -6.97 38.64 17.01
C LYS A 148 -7.55 40.02 16.67
N ALA A 149 -7.28 40.52 15.47
CA ALA A 149 -7.76 41.82 15.03
C ALA A 149 -9.29 41.86 14.92
N ALA A 150 -9.90 40.76 14.47
CA ALA A 150 -11.35 40.60 14.44
C ALA A 150 -11.93 40.66 15.87
N TRP A 151 -11.38 39.91 16.81
CA TRP A 151 -11.80 39.94 18.22
C TRP A 151 -11.69 41.35 18.84
N ASP A 152 -10.59 42.07 18.60
CA ASP A 152 -10.40 43.45 19.09
C ASP A 152 -11.44 44.42 18.48
N ALA A 153 -11.86 44.19 17.23
CA ALA A 153 -12.92 44.98 16.59
C ALA A 153 -14.30 44.68 17.20
N GLU A 154 -14.60 43.41 17.48
CA GLU A 154 -15.84 43.00 18.15
C GLU A 154 -15.96 43.58 19.55
N LYS A 155 -14.88 43.53 20.34
CA LYS A 155 -14.85 44.11 21.69
C LYS A 155 -15.07 45.62 21.68
N ARG A 156 -14.40 46.36 20.78
CA ARG A 156 -14.62 47.81 20.63
C ARG A 156 -16.07 48.14 20.26
N ALA A 157 -16.66 47.41 19.31
CA ALA A 157 -18.05 47.61 18.91
C ALA A 157 -19.03 47.31 20.06
N GLU A 158 -18.77 46.29 20.88
CA GLU A 158 -19.59 45.97 22.05
C GLU A 158 -19.46 47.03 23.16
N GLU A 159 -18.26 47.56 23.40
CA GLU A 159 -18.05 48.68 24.33
C GLU A 159 -18.80 49.95 23.89
N GLU A 160 -18.78 50.28 22.61
CA GLU A 160 -19.54 51.41 22.05
C GLU A 160 -21.06 51.23 22.23
N ARG A 161 -21.58 50.00 22.12
CA ARG A 161 -23.00 49.70 22.40
C ARG A 161 -23.34 49.84 23.88
N ARG A 162 -22.42 49.44 24.77
CA ARG A 162 -22.61 49.49 26.22
C ARG A 162 -22.47 50.88 26.80
N GLN A 163 -21.75 51.78 26.12
CA GLN A 163 -21.75 53.18 26.53
C GLN A 163 -23.19 53.70 26.44
N PRO A 164 -23.81 54.10 27.57
CA PRO A 164 -25.14 54.66 27.53
C PRO A 164 -25.07 55.88 26.64
N ARG A 165 -25.79 55.84 25.50
CA ARG A 165 -26.05 57.04 24.72
C ARG A 165 -26.62 58.05 25.70
N ARG A 166 -25.80 59.00 26.15
CA ARG A 166 -26.26 60.19 26.85
C ARG A 166 -27.10 60.96 25.85
N SER A 167 -28.35 60.54 25.68
CA SER A 167 -29.37 61.31 25.00
C SER A 167 -29.60 62.53 25.87
N GLY A 168 -28.86 63.59 25.59
CA GLY A 168 -29.22 64.96 25.95
C GLY A 168 -30.50 65.33 25.20
N GLY A 169 -31.63 64.79 25.64
CA GLY A 169 -32.96 65.14 25.18
C GLY A 169 -33.71 65.78 26.34
N ILE A 170 -34.13 67.03 26.15
CA ILE A 170 -34.75 67.92 27.16
C ILE A 170 -36.16 67.47 27.59
N LEU A 171 -36.69 66.33 27.13
CA LEU A 171 -37.97 65.79 27.59
C LEU A 171 -37.82 64.34 28.04
N GLY A 172 -38.12 64.14 29.32
CA GLY A 172 -37.92 62.88 30.03
C GLY A 172 -38.75 61.71 29.50
N GLY A 173 -38.12 60.54 29.59
CA GLY A 173 -38.74 59.45 30.33
C GLY A 173 -39.60 58.46 29.54
N ILE A 174 -39.05 57.84 28.49
CA ILE A 174 -39.36 56.43 28.22
C ILE A 174 -38.04 55.75 27.84
N ASN A 175 -37.40 55.09 28.81
CA ASN A 175 -36.24 54.24 28.58
C ASN A 175 -36.75 52.91 28.02
N VAL A 176 -37.01 52.86 26.71
CA VAL A 176 -37.30 51.60 26.02
C VAL A 176 -36.01 50.77 26.05
N PRO A 177 -35.98 49.59 26.71
CA PRO A 177 -34.83 48.72 26.64
C PRO A 177 -34.58 48.40 25.16
N SER A 178 -33.45 48.87 24.64
CA SER A 178 -33.02 48.52 23.30
C SER A 178 -32.74 47.02 23.29
N PHE A 179 -33.68 46.24 22.76
CA PHE A 179 -33.45 44.86 22.32
C PHE A 179 -32.60 44.91 21.04
N ALA A 180 -31.40 45.48 21.12
CA ALA A 180 -30.39 45.25 20.10
C ALA A 180 -29.95 43.79 20.27
N MET A 181 -30.47 42.92 19.42
CA MET A 181 -29.93 41.57 19.29
C MET A 181 -28.42 41.68 19.08
N PRO A 182 -27.58 40.96 19.85
CA PRO A 182 -26.15 40.94 19.59
C PRO A 182 -25.96 40.57 18.11
N ALA A 183 -25.12 41.33 17.40
CA ALA A 183 -24.72 40.94 16.06
C ALA A 183 -24.03 39.58 16.20
N MET A 184 -24.72 38.52 15.80
CA MET A 184 -24.20 37.16 15.81
C MET A 184 -23.22 37.08 14.64
N ASN A 185 -21.97 37.48 14.88
CA ASN A 185 -20.90 37.23 13.96
C ASN A 185 -20.60 35.73 14.02
N TYR A 186 -20.86 35.03 12.93
CA TYR A 186 -20.53 33.62 12.82
C TYR A 186 -19.17 33.52 12.14
N HIS A 187 -18.21 32.96 12.87
CA HIS A 187 -16.89 32.66 12.36
C HIS A 187 -16.81 31.20 11.98
N PHE A 188 -16.31 30.91 10.79
CA PHE A 188 -16.06 29.55 10.36
C PHE A 188 -14.73 29.08 10.92
N ASN A 189 -14.72 27.95 11.62
CA ASN A 189 -13.50 27.31 12.09
C ASN A 189 -13.38 25.91 11.49
N ARG A 190 -12.18 25.56 11.03
CA ARG A 190 -11.81 24.20 10.63
C ARG A 190 -10.45 23.82 11.21
N ASP A 191 -10.45 22.74 11.95
CA ASP A 191 -9.26 22.09 12.49
C ASP A 191 -8.92 20.89 11.62
N ARG A 192 -7.78 20.92 10.94
CA ARG A 192 -7.28 19.78 10.17
C ARG A 192 -5.90 19.36 10.66
N ILE A 193 -5.80 18.15 11.19
CA ILE A 193 -4.56 17.60 11.73
C ILE A 193 -4.33 16.23 11.12
N LEU A 194 -3.19 16.06 10.45
CA LEU A 194 -2.71 14.80 9.90
C LEU A 194 -1.52 14.33 10.73
N TRP A 195 -1.49 13.04 11.08
CA TRP A 195 -0.34 12.47 11.77
C TRP A 195 -0.16 11.00 11.40
N ARG A 196 0.93 10.43 11.87
CA ARG A 196 1.20 9.00 11.84
C ARG A 196 1.37 8.47 13.25
N THR A 197 0.93 7.24 13.46
CA THR A 197 1.25 6.46 14.67
C THR A 197 2.73 6.04 14.66
N GLU A 198 3.20 5.47 15.76
CA GLU A 198 4.58 4.98 15.90
C GLU A 198 4.94 3.98 14.78
N LEU A 199 4.01 3.09 14.40
CA LEU A 199 4.20 2.13 13.31
C LEU A 199 3.91 2.68 11.91
N GLY A 200 3.62 3.99 11.82
CA GLY A 200 3.50 4.72 10.57
C GLY A 200 2.10 4.73 9.95
N THR A 201 1.06 4.30 10.67
CA THR A 201 -0.33 4.32 10.19
C THR A 201 -0.82 5.77 10.11
N PRO A 202 -1.21 6.28 8.92
CA PRO A 202 -1.71 7.65 8.80
C PRO A 202 -3.09 7.79 9.46
N LYS A 203 -3.31 8.93 10.11
CA LYS A 203 -4.55 9.30 10.78
C LYS A 203 -4.87 10.77 10.52
N GLU A 204 -6.16 11.11 10.62
CA GLU A 204 -6.68 12.44 10.36
C GLU A 204 -7.71 12.83 11.43
N HIS A 205 -7.68 14.11 11.78
CA HIS A 205 -8.69 14.81 12.54
C HIS A 205 -9.10 15.99 11.67
N ASP A 206 -10.35 15.99 11.23
CA ASP A 206 -10.93 17.07 10.43
C ASP A 206 -12.27 17.42 11.05
N LYS A 207 -12.33 18.57 11.72
CA LYS A 207 -13.55 19.10 12.34
C LYS A 207 -13.78 20.50 11.80
N SER A 208 -15.02 20.80 11.46
CA SER A 208 -15.44 22.16 11.13
C SER A 208 -16.69 22.52 11.92
N PHE A 209 -16.73 23.77 12.37
CA PHE A 209 -17.83 24.29 13.17
C PHE A 209 -17.89 25.81 13.07
N ASN A 210 -19.07 26.36 13.33
CA ASN A 210 -19.26 27.81 13.39
C ASN A 210 -19.21 28.26 14.85
N MET A 211 -18.47 29.32 15.13
CA MET A 211 -18.38 29.94 16.45
C MET A 211 -19.04 31.32 16.44
N GLY A 212 -19.58 31.74 17.59
CA GLY A 212 -20.16 33.08 17.75
C GLY A 212 -19.15 34.19 18.03
N SER A 213 -17.88 33.84 18.28
CA SER A 213 -16.77 34.79 18.44
C SER A 213 -15.42 34.05 18.28
N VAL A 214 -14.39 34.78 17.85
CA VAL A 214 -13.00 34.32 17.73
C VAL A 214 -12.21 34.60 19.00
N GLY A 215 -12.45 33.82 20.05
CA GLY A 215 -11.75 33.95 21.32
C GLY A 215 -12.44 33.16 22.44
N PRO A 216 -11.80 33.08 23.64
CA PRO A 216 -12.41 32.44 24.81
C PRO A 216 -13.58 33.24 25.41
#